data_AF-A0A0S8E4H0-F1
#
_entry.id   AF-A0A0S8E4H0-F1
#
_cell.length_a   1.000
_cell.length_b   1.000
_cell.length_c   1.000
_cell.angle_alpha   90.00
_cell.angle_beta   90.00
_cell.angle_gamma   90.00
#
_symmetry.space_group_name_H-M   'P 1'
#
loop_
_entity.id
_entity.type
_entity.pdbx_description
1 polymer ?
#
loop_
_entity_poly.entity_id
_entity_poly.type
_entity_poly.pdbx_seq_one_letter_code
_entity_poly.pdbx_strand_id
1 'polypeptide(L)'
;MLIGGTLATYAATSSGKVKVGTPGMVVEIEVRGRVAPLPPNREVPLPTGEHKIKGIKLHAQGVDKGKPVIWRIDSTTPLGKLASVEITDGQTTTVEGGEPLTVKTPVSVSKKGPITTVTIGLQIIGKAQENYRPVVYKGRSRVPNPKIQIVGESGTAVATGTYEYG
;
A
#
# COMPACT_ATOMS: atom_id res chain seq x y z
N MET A 1 -42.03 39.84 26.34
CA MET A 1 -40.67 39.28 26.51
C MET A 1 -40.59 38.02 25.67
N LEU A 2 -40.05 38.13 24.45
CA LEU A 2 -39.89 37.03 23.48
C LEU A 2 -38.48 36.48 23.64
N ILE A 3 -38.36 35.20 24.02
CA ILE A 3 -37.07 34.49 23.99
C ILE A 3 -37.10 33.60 22.74
N GLY A 4 -36.57 34.14 21.65
CA GLY A 4 -36.30 33.39 20.43
C GLY A 4 -35.04 32.54 20.63
N GLY A 5 -35.22 31.25 20.89
CA GLY A 5 -34.14 30.27 20.87
C GLY A 5 -33.85 29.86 19.43
N THR A 6 -32.78 30.41 18.85
CA THR A 6 -32.25 29.97 17.57
C THR A 6 -31.75 28.52 17.70
N LEU A 7 -32.50 27.57 17.14
CA LEU A 7 -31.99 26.22 16.89
C LEU A 7 -30.85 26.35 15.89
N ALA A 8 -29.61 26.19 16.37
CA ALA A 8 -28.47 25.96 15.49
C ALA A 8 -28.66 24.58 14.85
N THR A 9 -29.26 24.55 13.66
CA THR A 9 -29.24 23.40 12.78
C THR A 9 -27.80 23.15 12.37
N TYR A 10 -27.13 22.23 13.08
CA TYR A 10 -25.93 21.58 12.56
C TYR A 10 -26.34 20.89 11.25
N ALA A 11 -25.92 21.45 10.11
CA ALA A 11 -26.06 20.79 8.83
C ALA A 11 -25.38 19.42 8.96
N ALA A 12 -26.18 18.35 8.92
CA ALA A 12 -25.66 16.99 8.84
C ALA A 12 -24.73 16.99 7.62
N THR A 13 -23.43 16.78 7.83
CA THR A 13 -22.53 16.62 6.70
C THR A 13 -23.00 15.36 5.97
N SER A 14 -23.39 15.49 4.70
CA SER A 14 -23.71 14.34 3.86
C SER A 14 -22.57 13.32 3.98
N SER A 15 -22.95 12.05 4.12
CA SER A 15 -22.00 10.98 4.39
C SER A 15 -22.29 9.79 3.51
N GLY A 16 -21.27 9.36 2.77
CA GLY A 16 -21.25 8.04 2.16
C GLY A 16 -20.59 7.03 3.07
N LYS A 17 -20.48 5.79 2.59
CA LYS A 17 -19.71 4.73 3.22
C LYS A 17 -18.56 4.34 2.33
N VAL A 18 -17.44 3.96 2.94
CA VAL A 18 -16.33 3.31 2.24
C VAL A 18 -16.12 1.91 2.80
N LYS A 19 -15.85 0.95 1.92
CA LYS A 19 -15.48 -0.42 2.28
C LYS A 19 -14.19 -0.79 1.57
N VAL A 20 -13.21 -1.31 2.32
CA VAL A 20 -12.03 -1.93 1.71
C VAL A 20 -12.37 -3.39 1.39
N GLY A 21 -12.47 -3.70 0.10
CA GLY A 21 -12.92 -5.00 -0.40
C GLY A 21 -11.83 -6.08 -0.38
N THR A 22 -10.56 -5.69 -0.38
CA THR A 22 -9.44 -6.63 -0.38
C THR A 22 -9.14 -7.16 1.02
N PRO A 23 -9.18 -8.49 1.25
CA PRO A 23 -8.77 -9.09 2.52
C PRO A 23 -7.34 -8.70 2.91
N GLY A 24 -7.12 -8.41 4.20
CA GLY A 24 -5.80 -8.05 4.72
C GLY A 24 -5.29 -6.67 4.30
N MET A 25 -5.98 -5.95 3.41
CA MET A 25 -5.61 -4.61 2.98
C MET A 25 -6.15 -3.56 3.96
N VAL A 26 -5.28 -2.69 4.44
CA VAL A 26 -5.64 -1.48 5.19
C VAL A 26 -5.29 -0.27 4.34
N VAL A 27 -6.24 0.63 4.15
CA VAL A 27 -6.05 1.87 3.38
C VAL A 27 -5.89 3.03 4.36
N GLU A 28 -4.86 3.84 4.19
CA GLU A 28 -4.65 5.06 4.97
C GLU A 28 -5.20 6.24 4.19
N ILE A 29 -6.33 6.79 4.63
CA ILE A 29 -7.09 7.83 3.92
C ILE A 29 -7.00 9.17 4.68
N GLU A 30 -6.87 10.27 3.95
CA GLU A 30 -6.92 11.63 4.51
C GLU A 30 -8.37 12.12 4.60
N VAL A 31 -8.79 12.44 5.82
CA VAL A 31 -10.13 12.97 6.13
C VAL A 31 -9.93 14.23 6.95
N ARG A 32 -10.35 15.39 6.40
CA ARG A 32 -10.26 16.70 7.07
C ARG A 32 -8.85 16.98 7.62
N GLY A 33 -7.81 16.67 6.84
CA GLY A 33 -6.40 16.89 7.19
C GLY A 33 -5.78 15.88 8.15
N ARG A 34 -6.48 14.79 8.50
CA ARG A 34 -5.94 13.70 9.33
C ARG A 34 -5.93 12.38 8.58
N VAL A 35 -4.88 11.60 8.75
CA VAL A 35 -4.80 10.25 8.20
C VAL A 35 -5.49 9.27 9.13
N ALA A 36 -6.45 8.51 8.60
CA ALA A 36 -7.19 7.49 9.32
C ALA A 36 -7.06 6.13 8.60
N PRO A 37 -6.97 5.01 9.34
CA PRO A 37 -6.95 3.69 8.74
C PRO A 37 -8.38 3.21 8.42
N LEU A 38 -8.58 2.70 7.21
CA LEU A 38 -9.76 1.94 6.80
C LEU A 38 -9.42 0.45 6.86
N PRO A 39 -9.98 -0.30 7.83
CA PRO A 39 -9.72 -1.73 7.94
C PRO A 39 -10.44 -2.52 6.82
N PRO A 40 -9.95 -3.71 6.47
CA PRO A 40 -10.59 -4.57 5.48
C PRO A 40 -11.97 -5.02 5.95
N ASN A 41 -12.89 -5.25 5.01
CA ASN A 41 -14.21 -5.86 5.23
C ASN A 41 -15.12 -5.12 6.21
N ARG A 42 -14.87 -3.83 6.46
CA ARG A 42 -15.73 -2.98 7.30
C ARG A 42 -16.20 -1.77 6.51
N GLU A 43 -17.49 -1.48 6.62
CA GLU A 43 -18.05 -0.21 6.17
C GLU A 43 -17.71 0.90 7.18
N VAL A 44 -17.15 1.99 6.69
CA VAL A 44 -16.81 3.17 7.49
C VAL A 44 -17.54 4.37 6.91
N PRO A 45 -18.38 5.07 7.69
CA PRO A 45 -19.00 6.30 7.23
C PRO A 45 -17.93 7.40 7.12
N LEU A 46 -17.94 8.13 6.00
CA LEU A 46 -17.04 9.24 5.75
C LEU A 46 -17.81 10.40 5.11
N PRO A 47 -17.32 11.65 5.27
CA PRO A 47 -17.87 12.78 4.55
C PRO A 47 -17.91 12.52 3.05
N THR A 48 -18.89 13.06 2.35
CA THR A 48 -18.91 13.00 0.89
C THR A 48 -17.83 13.88 0.27
N GLY A 49 -17.38 13.49 -0.92
CA GLY A 49 -16.38 14.19 -1.72
C GLY A 49 -15.16 13.34 -2.02
N GLU A 50 -14.16 13.95 -2.64
CA GLU A 50 -12.89 13.30 -2.97
C GLU A 50 -11.96 13.26 -1.75
N HIS A 51 -11.40 12.08 -1.48
CA HIS A 51 -10.46 11.85 -0.41
C HIS A 51 -9.16 11.26 -0.94
N LYS A 52 -8.02 11.80 -0.49
CA LYS A 52 -6.69 11.29 -0.85
C LYS A 52 -6.34 10.06 -0.03
N ILE A 53 -5.80 9.04 -0.68
CA ILE A 53 -5.14 7.93 0.00
C ILE A 53 -3.66 8.28 0.15
N LYS A 54 -3.09 7.98 1.32
CA LYS A 54 -1.69 8.28 1.68
C LYS A 54 -0.83 7.03 1.76
N GLY A 55 -1.46 5.88 1.93
CA GLY A 55 -0.75 4.62 2.02
C GLY A 55 -1.69 3.43 1.99
N ILE A 56 -1.10 2.28 1.69
CA ILE A 56 -1.75 0.99 1.71
C ILE A 56 -0.83 0.03 2.46
N LYS A 57 -1.40 -0.76 3.37
CA LYS A 57 -0.70 -1.85 4.05
C LYS A 57 -1.40 -3.15 3.69
N LEU A 58 -0.70 -4.05 3.03
CA LEU A 58 -1.22 -5.37 2.68
C LEU A 58 -0.67 -6.40 3.66
N HIS A 59 -1.57 -7.07 4.37
CA HIS A 59 -1.24 -8.11 5.33
C HIS A 59 -1.58 -9.49 4.80
N ALA A 60 -0.74 -10.46 5.08
CA ALA A 60 -1.01 -11.87 4.81
C ALA A 60 -0.73 -12.71 6.06
N GLN A 61 -1.60 -13.69 6.33
CA GLN A 61 -1.34 -14.70 7.34
C GLN A 61 -0.34 -15.72 6.78
N GLY A 62 0.56 -16.19 7.64
CA GLY A 62 1.50 -17.25 7.29
C GLY A 62 1.93 -18.05 8.52
N VAL A 63 2.84 -18.99 8.29
CA VAL A 63 3.43 -19.82 9.34
C VAL A 63 4.95 -19.73 9.24
N ASP A 64 5.62 -19.49 10.36
CA ASP A 64 7.08 -19.61 10.45
C ASP A 64 7.46 -20.45 11.67
N LYS A 65 8.28 -21.48 11.45
CA LYS A 65 8.67 -22.47 12.47
C LYS A 65 7.47 -23.02 13.26
N GLY A 66 6.39 -23.33 12.55
CA GLY A 66 5.14 -23.87 13.12
C GLY A 66 4.28 -22.87 13.89
N LYS A 67 4.63 -21.57 13.91
CA LYS A 67 3.85 -20.53 14.59
C LYS A 67 3.14 -19.60 13.60
N PRO A 68 1.88 -19.21 13.86
CA PRO A 68 1.19 -18.20 13.07
C PRO A 68 1.95 -16.87 13.10
N VAL A 69 2.08 -16.24 11.94
CA VAL A 69 2.75 -14.94 11.76
C VAL A 69 1.96 -14.08 10.79
N ILE A 70 2.07 -12.76 10.93
CA ILE A 70 1.51 -11.81 9.98
C ILE A 70 2.66 -11.20 9.17
N TRP A 71 2.58 -11.35 7.86
CA TRP A 71 3.46 -10.68 6.91
C TRP A 71 2.82 -9.37 6.47
N ARG A 72 3.64 -8.36 6.16
CA ARG A 72 3.17 -7.08 5.67
C ARG A 72 4.11 -6.49 4.63
N ILE A 73 3.52 -5.90 3.60
CA ILE A 73 4.17 -4.97 2.67
C ILE A 73 3.40 -3.65 2.62
N ASP A 74 4.11 -2.56 2.33
CA ASP A 74 3.56 -1.22 2.39
C ASP A 74 3.71 -0.52 1.03
N SER A 75 2.69 0.23 0.61
CA SER A 75 2.73 1.16 -0.53
C SER A 75 2.45 2.57 -0.03
N THR A 76 3.27 3.54 -0.44
CA THR A 76 3.07 4.97 -0.14
C THR A 76 3.04 5.82 -1.40
N THR A 77 3.78 5.42 -2.44
CA THR A 77 3.73 6.02 -3.78
C THR A 77 4.49 5.13 -4.77
N PRO A 78 4.06 5.03 -6.05
CA PRO A 78 2.75 5.44 -6.56
C PRO A 78 1.61 4.54 -6.04
N LEU A 79 0.42 5.12 -5.82
CA LEU A 79 -0.80 4.40 -5.40
C LEU A 79 -1.72 4.04 -6.58
N GLY A 80 -1.31 4.33 -7.82
CA GLY A 80 -2.07 4.01 -9.02
C GLY A 80 -3.48 4.62 -9.01
N LYS A 81 -4.48 3.80 -9.36
CA LYS A 81 -5.90 4.19 -9.36
C LYS A 81 -6.46 4.46 -7.96
N LEU A 82 -5.71 4.10 -6.91
CA LEU A 82 -6.08 4.33 -5.52
C LEU A 82 -5.45 5.61 -4.96
N ALA A 83 -4.97 6.54 -5.79
CA ALA A 83 -4.45 7.82 -5.29
C ALA A 83 -5.53 8.64 -4.57
N SER A 84 -6.78 8.54 -5.02
CA SER A 84 -7.95 9.13 -4.37
C SER A 84 -9.19 8.24 -4.50
N VAL A 85 -10.22 8.54 -3.72
CA VAL A 85 -11.52 7.88 -3.76
C VAL A 85 -12.63 8.91 -3.64
N GLU A 86 -13.64 8.81 -4.50
CA GLU A 86 -14.85 9.61 -4.46
C GLU A 86 -15.88 8.94 -3.54
N ILE A 87 -16.40 9.70 -2.57
CA ILE A 87 -17.44 9.23 -1.65
C ILE A 87 -18.74 9.94 -1.95
N THR A 88 -19.73 9.19 -2.43
CA THR A 88 -21.05 9.71 -2.82
C THR A 88 -22.05 9.56 -1.69
N ASP A 89 -22.94 10.55 -1.54
CA ASP A 89 -23.95 10.55 -0.49
C ASP A 89 -24.87 9.33 -0.56
N GLY A 90 -25.12 8.69 0.59
CA GLY A 90 -25.99 7.52 0.68
C GLY A 90 -25.46 6.25 -0.01
N GLN A 91 -24.30 6.28 -0.67
CA GLN A 91 -23.72 5.14 -1.37
C GLN A 91 -22.58 4.49 -0.59
N THR A 92 -22.26 3.24 -0.95
CA THR A 92 -21.06 2.54 -0.46
C THR A 92 -20.03 2.46 -1.58
N THR A 93 -18.94 3.21 -1.45
CA THR A 93 -17.79 3.11 -2.35
C THR A 93 -16.90 1.94 -1.90
N THR A 94 -16.62 1.01 -2.81
CA THR A 94 -15.70 -0.10 -2.54
C THR A 94 -14.32 0.22 -3.09
N VAL A 95 -13.31 0.16 -2.21
CA VAL A 95 -11.90 0.35 -2.55
C VAL A 95 -11.24 -1.02 -2.70
N GLU A 96 -10.63 -1.25 -3.85
CA GLU A 96 -9.99 -2.51 -4.18
C GLU A 96 -8.56 -2.32 -4.69
N GLY A 97 -7.63 -3.06 -4.11
CA GLY A 97 -6.22 -3.13 -4.49
C GLY A 97 -5.63 -4.47 -4.09
N GLY A 98 -4.32 -4.54 -3.97
CA GLY A 98 -3.57 -5.73 -3.62
C GLY A 98 -3.58 -6.74 -4.76
N GLU A 99 -4.02 -7.95 -4.45
CA GLU A 99 -3.95 -9.10 -5.36
C GLU A 99 -4.77 -8.92 -6.65
N PRO A 100 -4.33 -9.55 -7.76
CA PRO A 100 -3.06 -10.27 -7.91
C PRO A 100 -1.84 -9.33 -7.88
N LEU A 101 -0.76 -9.77 -7.23
CA LEU A 101 0.50 -9.06 -7.20
C LEU A 101 1.38 -9.50 -8.38
N THR A 102 1.90 -8.53 -9.13
CA THR A 102 2.88 -8.74 -10.19
C THR A 102 4.25 -8.27 -9.73
N VAL A 103 5.25 -9.14 -9.85
CA VAL A 103 6.64 -8.78 -9.59
C VAL A 103 7.30 -8.39 -10.92
N LYS A 104 7.90 -7.20 -10.98
CA LYS A 104 8.72 -6.74 -12.10
C LYS A 104 10.15 -6.55 -11.66
N THR A 105 11.08 -6.94 -12.52
CA THR A 105 12.53 -6.80 -12.32
C THR A 105 13.10 -5.81 -13.34
N PRO A 106 12.92 -4.50 -13.15
CA PRO A 106 13.49 -3.52 -14.07
C PRO A 106 15.01 -3.64 -14.07
N VAL A 107 15.59 -3.73 -15.27
CA VAL A 107 17.04 -3.75 -15.47
C VAL A 107 17.44 -2.42 -16.09
N SER A 108 18.41 -1.75 -15.49
CA SER A 108 19.03 -0.57 -16.09
C SER A 108 20.53 -0.78 -16.21
N VAL A 109 21.09 -0.29 -17.32
CA VAL A 109 22.53 -0.32 -17.59
C VAL A 109 22.99 1.12 -17.68
N SER A 110 23.96 1.50 -16.85
CA SER A 110 24.62 2.81 -16.95
C SER A 110 26.09 2.62 -17.26
N LYS A 111 26.64 3.53 -18.08
CA LYS A 111 28.05 3.55 -18.45
C LYS A 111 28.66 4.85 -17.97
N LYS A 112 29.78 4.78 -17.25
CA LYS A 112 30.57 5.92 -16.81
C LYS A 112 32.04 5.66 -17.13
N GLY A 113 32.49 6.14 -18.30
CA GLY A 113 33.81 5.81 -18.84
C GLY A 113 33.95 4.30 -19.09
N PRO A 114 35.02 3.62 -18.58
CA PRO A 114 35.19 2.18 -18.75
C PRO A 114 34.28 1.34 -17.83
N ILE A 115 33.56 1.97 -16.89
CA ILE A 115 32.73 1.28 -15.90
C ILE A 115 31.32 1.08 -16.46
N THR A 116 30.85 -0.16 -16.45
CA THR A 116 29.45 -0.52 -16.72
C THR A 116 28.80 -0.99 -15.42
N THR A 117 27.71 -0.33 -15.02
CA THR A 117 26.89 -0.73 -13.88
C THR A 117 25.57 -1.28 -14.40
N VAL A 118 25.28 -2.52 -14.05
CA VAL A 118 23.96 -3.14 -14.27
C VAL A 118 23.22 -3.13 -12.94
N THR A 119 22.07 -2.46 -12.92
CA THR A 119 21.18 -2.42 -11.76
C THR A 119 19.95 -3.27 -12.04
N ILE A 120 19.67 -4.21 -11.14
CA ILE A 120 18.46 -5.05 -11.18
C ILE A 120 17.58 -4.63 -10.00
N GLY A 121 16.47 -3.97 -10.30
CA GLY A 121 15.49 -3.54 -9.31
C GLY A 121 14.42 -4.60 -9.03
N LEU A 122 13.60 -4.34 -8.01
CA LEU A 122 12.41 -5.12 -7.70
C LEU A 122 11.22 -4.16 -7.51
N GLN A 123 10.14 -4.39 -8.25
CA GLN A 123 8.87 -3.67 -8.12
C GLN A 123 7.76 -4.69 -7.87
N ILE A 124 6.87 -4.39 -6.92
CA ILE A 124 5.73 -5.23 -6.58
C ILE A 124 4.50 -4.39 -6.87
N ILE A 125 3.71 -4.78 -7.87
CA ILE A 125 2.59 -3.97 -8.36
C ILE A 125 1.29 -4.71 -8.12
N GLY A 126 0.33 -4.06 -7.47
CA GLY A 126 -1.01 -4.63 -7.27
C GLY A 126 -1.97 -4.31 -8.41
N LYS A 127 -3.18 -4.88 -8.34
CA LYS A 127 -4.19 -4.80 -9.41
C LYS A 127 -4.61 -3.37 -9.76
N ALA A 128 -4.54 -2.44 -8.81
CA ALA A 128 -4.89 -1.04 -9.02
C ALA A 128 -3.69 -0.18 -9.45
N GLN A 129 -2.57 -0.81 -9.83
CA GLN A 129 -1.30 -0.17 -10.20
C GLN A 129 -0.62 0.57 -9.05
N GLU A 130 -0.97 0.24 -7.81
CA GLU A 130 -0.21 0.65 -6.64
C GLU A 130 1.09 -0.14 -6.54
N ASN A 131 2.19 0.56 -6.24
CA ASN A 131 3.52 -0.02 -6.13
C ASN A 131 3.89 -0.19 -4.65
N TYR A 132 4.11 -1.43 -4.24
CA TYR A 132 4.57 -1.77 -2.90
C TYR A 132 6.09 -1.70 -2.82
N ARG A 133 6.56 -1.17 -1.70
CA ARG A 133 7.99 -1.18 -1.39
C ARG A 133 8.45 -2.63 -1.23
N PRO A 134 9.64 -2.99 -1.73
CA PRO A 134 10.24 -4.32 -1.53
C PRO A 134 10.81 -4.47 -0.10
N VAL A 135 10.04 -4.03 0.90
CA VAL A 135 10.35 -4.15 2.32
C VAL A 135 9.27 -4.99 2.96
N VAL A 136 9.67 -6.15 3.47
CA VAL A 136 8.75 -7.11 4.10
C VAL A 136 8.88 -7.00 5.62
N TYR A 137 7.75 -6.99 6.30
CA TYR A 137 7.67 -7.09 7.75
C TYR A 137 7.09 -8.43 8.17
N LYS A 138 7.59 -8.95 9.29
CA LYS A 138 7.06 -10.09 10.02
C LYS A 138 6.61 -9.58 11.40
N GLY A 139 5.30 -9.44 11.58
CA GLY A 139 4.72 -8.73 12.72
C GLY A 139 5.19 -7.28 12.74
N ARG A 140 5.88 -6.88 13.82
CA ARG A 140 6.46 -5.53 13.96
C ARG A 140 7.90 -5.42 13.46
N SER A 141 8.53 -6.55 13.14
CA SER A 141 9.94 -6.60 12.79
C SER A 141 10.12 -6.57 11.28
N ARG A 142 11.00 -5.70 10.78
CA ARG A 142 11.46 -5.75 9.40
C ARG A 142 12.26 -7.03 9.18
N VAL A 143 11.98 -7.73 8.08
CA VAL A 143 12.74 -8.91 7.66
C VAL A 143 14.08 -8.44 7.10
N PRO A 144 15.21 -9.11 7.42
CA PRO A 144 16.49 -8.79 6.82
C PRO A 144 16.40 -8.80 5.29
N ASN A 145 17.16 -7.91 4.64
CA ASN A 145 17.21 -7.90 3.18
C ASN A 145 17.72 -9.26 2.65
N PRO A 146 17.20 -9.75 1.52
CA PRO A 146 17.67 -10.99 0.94
C PRO A 146 19.12 -10.86 0.48
N LYS A 147 19.86 -11.96 0.57
CA LYS A 147 21.16 -12.10 -0.09
C LYS A 147 20.94 -12.51 -1.53
N ILE A 148 21.72 -11.94 -2.45
CA ILE A 148 21.63 -12.22 -3.87
C ILE A 148 22.97 -12.80 -4.34
N GLN A 149 22.89 -13.82 -5.18
CA GLN A 149 24.02 -14.39 -5.89
C GLN A 149 23.74 -14.32 -7.39
N ILE A 150 24.69 -13.79 -8.14
CA ILE A 150 24.70 -13.87 -9.60
C ILE A 150 25.50 -15.11 -9.96
N VAL A 151 24.91 -15.99 -10.76
CA VAL A 151 25.56 -17.20 -11.27
C VAL A 151 25.84 -17.05 -12.75
N GLY A 152 27.00 -17.55 -13.20
CA GLY A 152 27.32 -17.68 -14.62
C GLY A 152 26.59 -18.86 -15.25
N GLU A 153 26.80 -19.06 -16.55
CA GLU A 153 26.15 -20.14 -17.33
C GLU A 153 26.43 -21.55 -16.77
N SER A 154 27.60 -21.74 -16.14
CA SER A 154 27.97 -22.99 -15.48
C SER A 154 27.29 -23.21 -14.12
N GLY A 155 26.43 -22.29 -13.66
CA GLY A 155 25.83 -22.29 -12.32
C GLY A 155 26.80 -21.84 -11.20
N THR A 156 28.05 -21.50 -11.54
CA THR A 156 29.03 -21.02 -10.56
C THR A 156 28.77 -19.56 -10.20
N ALA A 157 28.92 -19.21 -8.92
CA ALA A 157 28.81 -17.82 -8.45
C ALA A 157 29.83 -16.93 -9.17
N VAL A 158 29.38 -15.86 -9.82
CA VAL A 158 30.24 -14.83 -10.41
C VAL A 158 30.21 -13.52 -9.60
N ALA A 159 29.18 -13.31 -8.78
CA ALA A 159 29.12 -12.23 -7.81
C ALA A 159 28.15 -12.56 -6.66
N THR A 160 28.39 -11.97 -5.49
CA THR A 160 27.51 -12.05 -4.32
C THR A 160 27.30 -10.67 -3.74
N GLY A 161 26.09 -10.39 -3.27
CA GLY A 161 25.77 -9.12 -2.62
C GLY A 161 24.56 -9.24 -1.70
N THR A 162 24.27 -8.15 -1.00
CA THR A 162 23.01 -8.00 -0.27
C THR A 162 22.12 -7.07 -1.08
N TYR A 163 20.82 -7.37 -1.15
CA TYR A 163 19.88 -6.43 -1.73
C TYR A 163 19.87 -5.13 -0.90
N GLU A 164 20.21 -4.02 -1.52
CA GLU A 164 20.10 -2.69 -0.92
C GLU A 164 18.99 -1.91 -1.62
N TYR A 165 18.10 -1.32 -0.84
CA TYR A 165 17.06 -0.43 -1.34
C TYR A 165 17.68 0.94 -1.61
N GLY A 166 17.57 1.43 -2.85
CA GLY A 166 17.93 2.80 -3.24
C GLY A 166 16.82 3.78 -2.92
#